data_AF-K0VE10-F1
#
_entry.id   AF-K0VE10-F1
#
_cell.length_a   1.000
_cell.length_b   1.000
_cell.length_c   1.000
_cell.angle_alpha   90.00
_cell.angle_beta   90.00
_cell.angle_gamma   90.00
#
_symmetry.space_group_name_H-M   'P 1'
#
loop_
_entity.id
_entity.type
_entity.pdbx_description
1 polymer ?
#
loop_
_entity_poly.entity_id
_entity_poly.type
_entity_poly.pdbx_seq_one_letter_code
_entity_poly.pdbx_strand_id
1 'polypeptide(L)'
;MPLRCISSEGDELSFEHDATSWAALRDRNSRDRHLKFACCDAGVVLKTSTLGTRYFAHKARGGCETAPETQEHLRAKTIICQALKEAGWIATPEHRMMEAEGACIADVLGKRTAGSAKGVAFEVQWSPQLAETTKARTDRYAAHDLRSLWLMKRPAPLNSREIPVARLVATDDGFDVFLPNENLVRGAEYMNMRELADLEGSWRRCGTLAEFVRGVVEGRFRFGLAPEFDVRVRVSGVSNWCYACGTETRPATSIVIDLGEVNADYPGILVEVHELGEIEGSLSERILESINRALPKAGGYRLGKRKPKESNVTYLANVCTGCGAFLSRSYIPYRSQDDVTLIEFDLKTTPEELAPFYKVIDRWCFIDPGNRPGRAMVGVHGFAVPADPYPRFRTASGSDGGPLAKIRHHDLSN
;
A
#
# COMPACT_ATOMS: atom_id res chain seq x y z
N MET A 1 -3.83 9.56 31.09
CA MET A 1 -2.83 8.71 31.78
C MET A 1 -1.59 8.83 30.92
N PRO A 2 -0.57 9.58 31.31
CA PRO A 2 0.48 9.94 30.36
C PRO A 2 1.69 9.00 30.37
N LEU A 3 2.48 9.08 29.31
CA LEU A 3 3.83 8.49 29.19
C LEU A 3 4.93 9.43 29.72
N ARG A 4 4.56 10.65 30.11
CA ARG A 4 5.47 11.68 30.58
C ARG A 4 5.02 12.27 31.92
N CYS A 5 5.98 12.52 32.80
CA CYS A 5 5.81 13.40 33.96
C CYS A 5 7.05 14.28 34.16
N ILE A 6 7.02 15.16 35.15
CA ILE A 6 8.13 16.07 35.48
C ILE A 6 8.78 15.60 36.80
N SER A 7 10.11 15.53 36.80
CA SER A 7 10.97 15.35 37.98
C SER A 7 11.77 16.63 38.25
N SER A 8 12.62 16.63 39.29
CA SER A 8 13.57 17.73 39.54
C SER A 8 14.67 17.85 38.49
N GLU A 9 14.92 16.79 37.72
CA GLU A 9 15.98 16.71 36.72
C GLU A 9 15.48 16.97 35.29
N GLY A 10 14.15 17.04 35.09
CA GLY A 10 13.53 17.31 33.80
C GLY A 10 12.30 16.44 33.54
N ASP A 11 12.03 16.16 32.27
CA ASP A 11 10.99 15.23 31.87
C ASP A 11 11.41 13.79 32.19
N GLU A 12 10.49 13.02 32.78
CA GLU A 12 10.62 11.58 33.03
C GLU A 12 9.70 10.84 32.06
N LEU A 13 10.25 9.87 31.32
CA LEU A 13 9.60 9.23 30.18
C LEU A 13 9.45 7.72 30.42
N SER A 14 8.20 7.24 30.55
CA SER A 14 7.94 5.88 31.01
C SER A 14 8.50 4.79 30.09
N PHE A 15 8.60 5.08 28.78
CA PHE A 15 9.08 4.15 27.76
C PHE A 15 10.62 4.03 27.71
N GLU A 16 11.35 4.86 28.46
CA GLU A 16 12.81 4.78 28.58
C GLU A 16 13.26 3.82 29.69
N HIS A 17 12.35 3.41 30.55
CA HIS A 17 12.65 2.47 31.64
C HIS A 17 12.42 1.03 31.22
N ASP A 18 13.41 0.19 31.55
CA ASP A 18 13.24 -1.26 31.64
C ASP A 18 12.56 -1.66 32.96
N ALA A 19 12.48 -2.98 33.24
CA ALA A 19 11.81 -3.46 34.45
C ALA A 19 12.53 -3.01 35.74
N THR A 20 13.86 -2.97 35.71
CA THR A 20 14.70 -2.68 36.87
C THR A 20 14.68 -1.20 37.21
N SER A 21 14.92 -0.34 36.23
CA SER A 21 14.91 1.12 36.42
C SER A 21 13.50 1.63 36.73
N TRP A 22 12.44 0.99 36.21
CA TRP A 22 11.06 1.34 36.57
C TRP A 22 10.72 1.02 38.03
N ALA A 23 11.18 -0.13 38.54
CA ALA A 23 11.01 -0.48 39.95
C ALA A 23 11.79 0.49 40.85
N ALA A 24 13.03 0.81 40.48
CA ALA A 24 13.85 1.78 41.22
C ALA A 24 13.22 3.19 41.23
N LEU A 25 12.65 3.64 40.10
CA LEU A 25 11.94 4.92 40.03
C LEU A 25 10.69 4.92 40.92
N ARG A 26 9.94 3.80 40.95
CA ARG A 26 8.77 3.65 41.82
C ARG A 26 9.16 3.75 43.30
N ASP A 27 10.25 3.10 43.71
CA ASP A 27 10.74 3.12 45.09
C ASP A 27 11.33 4.47 45.50
N ARG A 28 11.92 5.21 44.55
CA ARG A 28 12.35 6.60 44.79
C ARG A 28 11.16 7.53 44.93
N ASN A 29 10.18 7.45 44.03
CA ASN A 29 9.01 8.33 44.06
C ASN A 29 8.08 8.03 45.26
N SER A 30 8.01 6.78 45.73
CA SER A 30 7.24 6.45 46.94
C SER A 30 7.81 7.11 48.20
N ARG A 31 9.13 7.25 48.29
CA ARG A 31 9.85 7.93 49.39
C ARG A 31 9.81 9.45 49.24
N ASP A 32 10.23 9.94 48.08
CA ASP A 32 10.57 11.37 47.91
C ASP A 32 9.42 12.21 47.33
N ARG A 33 8.43 11.56 46.69
CA ARG A 33 7.28 12.22 46.03
C ARG A 33 7.70 13.32 45.04
N HIS A 34 8.80 13.09 44.34
CA HIS A 34 9.46 14.06 43.47
C HIS A 34 8.84 14.15 42.07
N LEU A 35 7.93 13.24 41.68
CA LEU A 35 7.29 13.24 40.37
C LEU A 35 5.91 13.94 40.40
N LYS A 36 5.67 14.81 39.41
CA LYS A 36 4.42 15.56 39.24
C LYS A 36 4.00 15.63 37.78
N PHE A 37 2.71 15.89 37.52
CA PHE A 37 2.23 16.16 36.16
C PHE A 37 2.23 17.65 35.82
N ALA A 38 2.66 17.97 34.59
CA ALA A 38 2.61 19.34 34.05
C ALA A 38 1.17 19.89 33.91
N CYS A 39 0.18 19.01 33.78
CA CYS A 39 -1.20 19.44 33.53
C CYS A 39 -1.95 19.91 34.77
N CYS A 40 -1.54 19.50 35.98
CA CYS A 40 -2.27 19.82 37.22
C CYS A 40 -1.44 19.75 38.51
N ASP A 41 -0.10 19.61 38.42
CA ASP A 41 0.83 19.44 39.54
C ASP A 41 0.55 18.25 40.49
N ALA A 42 -0.42 17.40 40.15
CA ALA A 42 -0.76 16.24 40.95
C ALA A 42 0.39 15.24 41.01
N GLY A 43 0.54 14.60 42.18
CA GLY A 43 1.53 13.56 42.39
C GLY A 43 1.26 12.32 41.53
N VAL A 44 2.35 11.64 41.17
CA VAL A 44 2.34 10.54 40.20
C VAL A 44 2.40 9.17 40.88
N VAL A 45 1.68 8.18 40.30
CA VAL A 45 1.75 6.75 40.60
C VAL A 45 2.22 6.00 39.35
N LEU A 46 3.24 5.16 39.50
CA LEU A 46 3.82 4.39 38.40
C LEU A 46 3.09 3.05 38.24
N LYS A 47 2.47 2.84 37.08
CA LYS A 47 1.70 1.63 36.77
C LYS A 47 2.25 0.89 35.55
N THR A 48 1.87 -0.38 35.45
CA THR A 48 2.15 -1.23 34.29
C THR A 48 0.82 -1.87 33.87
N SER A 49 0.47 -1.79 32.59
CA SER A 49 -0.75 -2.42 32.06
C SER A 49 -0.60 -3.94 32.00
N THR A 50 -1.71 -4.65 31.78
CA THR A 50 -1.68 -6.10 31.53
C THR A 50 -0.88 -6.45 30.27
N LEU A 51 -0.78 -5.51 29.33
CA LEU A 51 0.02 -5.61 28.10
C LEU A 51 1.49 -5.19 28.30
N GLY A 52 1.93 -4.96 29.55
CA GLY A 52 3.32 -4.60 29.88
C GLY A 52 3.69 -3.13 29.68
N THR A 53 2.78 -2.28 29.19
CA THR A 53 3.04 -0.85 28.98
C THR A 53 3.21 -0.13 30.32
N ARG A 54 4.35 0.53 30.51
CA ARG A 54 4.63 1.40 31.68
C ARG A 54 4.03 2.78 31.46
N TYR A 55 3.32 3.30 32.45
CA TYR A 55 2.69 4.62 32.36
C TYR A 55 2.53 5.28 33.74
N PHE A 56 2.29 6.57 33.72
CA PHE A 56 2.06 7.38 34.91
C PHE A 56 0.55 7.59 35.13
N ALA A 57 0.12 7.54 36.39
CA ALA A 57 -1.27 7.75 36.80
C ALA A 57 -1.37 8.80 37.92
N HIS A 58 -2.48 9.51 37.98
CA HIS A 58 -2.73 10.48 39.05
C HIS A 58 -2.92 9.75 40.39
N LYS A 59 -2.30 10.26 41.45
CA LYS A 59 -2.42 9.70 42.81
C LYS A 59 -3.81 9.89 43.43
N ALA A 60 -4.48 11.00 43.14
CA ALA A 60 -5.86 11.27 43.55
C ALA A 60 -6.77 11.45 42.33
N ARG A 61 -8.00 10.94 42.40
CA ARG A 61 -9.05 11.23 41.40
C ARG A 61 -9.72 12.56 41.75
N GLY A 62 -9.41 13.62 41.02
CA GLY A 62 -10.09 14.91 41.14
C GLY A 62 -9.21 16.07 40.69
N GLY A 63 -9.78 17.02 39.93
CA GLY A 63 -9.13 18.29 39.57
C GLY A 63 -8.38 18.32 38.23
N CYS A 64 -8.21 17.20 37.54
CA CYS A 64 -7.65 17.18 36.18
C CYS A 64 -8.77 16.93 35.15
N GLU A 65 -8.95 17.86 34.21
CA GLU A 65 -9.94 17.76 33.12
C GLU A 65 -9.50 16.83 31.98
N THR A 66 -8.26 16.34 32.01
CA THR A 66 -7.75 15.44 30.98
C THR A 66 -8.38 14.05 31.12
N ALA A 67 -9.12 13.65 30.08
CA ALA A 67 -9.74 12.33 30.01
C ALA A 67 -8.69 11.19 30.11
N PRO A 68 -9.02 10.07 30.77
CA PRO A 68 -8.14 8.91 30.79
C PRO A 68 -8.04 8.27 29.40
N GLU A 69 -6.81 8.07 28.93
CA GLU A 69 -6.50 7.35 27.68
C GLU A 69 -6.65 5.84 27.85
N THR A 70 -6.90 5.11 26.76
CA THR A 70 -7.01 3.64 26.83
C THR A 70 -5.62 2.97 26.90
N GLN A 71 -5.57 1.69 27.28
CA GLN A 71 -4.31 0.96 27.32
C GLN A 71 -3.69 0.79 25.93
N GLU A 72 -4.54 0.60 24.91
CA GLU A 72 -4.14 0.49 23.50
C GLU A 72 -3.51 1.79 23.01
N HIS A 73 -4.11 2.94 23.36
CA HIS A 73 -3.58 4.26 23.02
C HIS A 73 -2.16 4.44 23.59
N LEU A 74 -1.97 4.11 24.88
CA LEU A 74 -0.67 4.20 25.53
C LEU A 74 0.37 3.23 24.94
N ARG A 75 -0.05 1.99 24.62
CA ARG A 75 0.83 1.00 23.99
C ARG A 75 1.29 1.48 22.61
N ALA A 76 0.37 2.03 21.79
CA ALA A 76 0.71 2.55 20.47
C ALA A 76 1.70 3.73 20.56
N LYS A 77 1.44 4.72 21.44
CA LYS A 77 2.37 5.84 21.68
C LYS A 77 3.75 5.35 22.12
N THR A 78 3.79 4.36 23.01
CA THR A 78 5.05 3.74 23.49
C THR A 78 5.85 3.15 22.33
N ILE A 79 5.19 2.37 21.47
CA ILE A 79 5.84 1.76 20.29
C ILE A 79 6.34 2.84 19.33
N ILE A 80 5.55 3.90 19.08
CA ILE A 80 5.97 5.02 18.23
C ILE A 80 7.21 5.70 18.81
N CYS A 81 7.19 6.03 20.11
CA CYS A 81 8.33 6.66 20.78
C CYS A 81 9.61 5.81 20.70
N GLN A 82 9.50 4.50 20.95
CA GLN A 82 10.62 3.57 20.88
C GLN A 82 11.15 3.46 19.45
N ALA A 83 10.29 3.27 18.45
CA ALA A 83 10.67 3.17 17.04
C ALA A 83 11.36 4.45 16.53
N LEU A 84 10.88 5.63 16.94
CA LEU A 84 11.52 6.91 16.64
C LEU A 84 12.93 6.99 17.23
N LYS A 85 13.09 6.63 18.52
CA LYS A 85 14.40 6.64 19.18
C LYS A 85 15.38 5.67 18.55
N GLU A 86 14.95 4.45 18.23
CA GLU A 86 15.76 3.46 17.53
C GLU A 86 16.21 3.95 16.15
N ALA A 87 15.37 4.73 15.47
CA ALA A 87 15.71 5.37 14.20
C ALA A 87 16.59 6.64 14.36
N GLY A 88 17.04 6.96 15.58
CA GLY A 88 17.87 8.14 15.87
C GLY A 88 17.10 9.46 15.90
N TRP A 89 15.77 9.43 16.01
CA TRP A 89 14.93 10.62 16.16
C TRP A 89 14.67 10.92 17.64
N ILE A 90 14.41 12.19 17.92
CA ILE A 90 13.90 12.63 19.22
C ILE A 90 12.39 12.38 19.22
N ALA A 91 11.93 11.56 20.16
CA ALA A 91 10.52 11.31 20.41
C ALA A 91 10.05 12.08 21.64
N THR A 92 9.00 12.88 21.50
CA THR A 92 8.38 13.60 22.61
C THR A 92 6.90 13.24 22.68
N PRO A 93 6.47 12.36 23.61
CA PRO A 93 5.05 12.11 23.80
C PRO A 93 4.35 13.35 24.35
N GLU A 94 3.06 13.48 24.03
CA GLU A 94 2.17 14.53 24.56
C GLU A 94 2.78 15.93 24.36
N HIS A 95 3.36 16.16 23.19
CA HIS A 95 4.06 17.40 22.90
C HIS A 95 3.07 18.56 22.81
N ARG A 96 3.20 19.50 23.75
CA ARG A 96 2.33 20.66 23.87
C ARG A 96 2.87 21.83 23.03
N MET A 97 2.05 22.29 22.10
CA MET A 97 2.22 23.53 21.36
C MET A 97 1.24 24.56 21.91
N MET A 98 1.73 25.78 22.15
CA MET A 98 0.91 26.86 22.66
C MET A 98 0.35 27.66 21.48
N GLU A 99 -0.97 27.90 21.50
CA GLU A 99 -1.70 28.67 20.50
C GLU A 99 -2.66 29.64 21.20
N ALA A 100 -3.18 30.62 20.47
CA ALA A 100 -4.09 31.64 21.00
C ALA A 100 -5.42 31.00 21.49
N GLU A 101 -5.87 29.96 20.79
CA GLU A 101 -7.10 29.21 21.05
C GLU A 101 -6.92 28.13 22.14
N GLY A 102 -5.73 28.04 22.74
CA GLY A 102 -5.37 27.04 23.74
C GLY A 102 -4.43 25.97 23.20
N ALA A 103 -3.89 25.15 24.10
CA ALA A 103 -2.82 24.23 23.76
C ALA A 103 -3.24 23.16 22.74
N CYS A 104 -2.44 23.00 21.68
CA CYS A 104 -2.50 21.84 20.78
C CYS A 104 -1.54 20.77 21.30
N ILE A 105 -2.01 19.54 21.48
CA ILE A 105 -1.19 18.46 22.05
C ILE A 105 -1.10 17.35 21.00
N ALA A 106 0.12 17.09 20.54
CA ALA A 106 0.40 15.95 19.69
C ALA A 106 0.59 14.69 20.55
N ASP A 107 0.05 13.56 20.13
CA ASP A 107 0.22 12.29 20.85
C ASP A 107 1.69 11.89 20.96
N VAL A 108 2.42 11.93 19.85
CA VAL A 108 3.89 11.83 19.81
C VAL A 108 4.45 12.74 18.73
N LEU A 109 5.40 13.60 19.09
CA LEU A 109 6.18 14.38 18.14
C LEU A 109 7.52 13.70 17.88
N GLY A 110 7.82 13.43 16.60
CA GLY A 110 9.14 13.03 16.14
C GLY A 110 9.89 14.19 15.49
N LYS A 111 11.10 14.48 15.95
CA LYS A 111 12.03 15.44 15.34
C LYS A 111 13.40 14.82 15.08
N ARG A 112 14.05 15.20 13.98
CA ARG A 112 15.39 14.70 13.64
C ARG A 112 16.46 15.18 14.62
N THR A 113 16.35 16.42 15.09
CA THR A 113 17.25 17.03 16.09
C THR A 113 16.45 17.96 17.00
N ALA A 114 16.99 18.30 18.16
CA ALA A 114 16.27 19.09 19.18
C ALA A 114 15.89 20.49 18.68
N GLY A 115 16.76 21.11 17.87
CA GLY A 115 16.52 22.43 17.29
C GLY A 115 15.71 22.44 16.00
N SER A 116 15.27 21.28 15.48
CA SER A 116 14.49 21.24 14.24
C SER A 116 13.11 21.86 14.46
N ALA A 117 12.75 22.86 13.65
CA ALA A 117 11.38 23.35 13.57
C ALA A 117 10.46 22.27 12.99
N LYS A 118 10.91 21.61 11.93
CA LYS A 118 10.17 20.55 11.23
C LYS A 118 10.14 19.25 12.02
N GLY A 119 9.01 18.55 11.93
CA GLY A 119 8.81 17.24 12.54
C GLY A 119 7.58 16.53 11.99
N VAL A 120 7.28 15.38 12.58
CA VAL A 120 6.05 14.61 12.32
C VAL A 120 5.31 14.41 13.64
N ALA A 121 4.07 14.91 13.72
CA ALA A 121 3.13 14.63 14.79
C ALA A 121 2.38 13.33 14.45
N PHE A 122 2.64 12.27 15.21
CA PHE A 122 1.93 11.01 15.11
C PHE A 122 0.72 11.07 16.04
N GLU A 123 -0.47 10.87 15.49
CA GLU A 123 -1.75 10.86 16.21
C GLU A 123 -2.33 9.46 16.24
N VAL A 124 -2.71 8.97 17.42
CA VAL A 124 -3.34 7.66 17.59
C VAL A 124 -4.79 7.87 17.97
N GLN A 125 -5.70 7.59 17.05
CA GLN A 125 -7.13 7.83 17.23
C GLN A 125 -7.90 6.51 17.35
N TRP A 126 -8.21 6.11 18.58
CA TRP A 126 -8.93 4.85 18.86
C TRP A 126 -10.45 4.99 18.76
N SER A 127 -10.97 6.12 19.24
CA SER A 127 -12.39 6.46 19.21
C SER A 127 -12.77 7.07 17.85
N PRO A 128 -14.04 6.96 17.41
CA PRO A 128 -14.51 7.66 16.22
C PRO A 128 -14.19 9.17 16.30
N GLN A 129 -13.67 9.73 15.21
CA GLN A 129 -13.41 11.16 15.05
C GLN A 129 -13.96 11.60 13.70
N LEU A 130 -14.57 12.77 13.65
CA LEU A 130 -15.10 13.35 12.41
C LEU A 130 -13.96 13.80 11.48
N ALA A 131 -14.26 13.85 10.18
CA ALA A 131 -13.30 14.25 9.16
C ALA A 131 -12.84 15.69 9.34
N GLU A 132 -13.79 16.56 9.64
CA GLU A 132 -13.59 17.99 9.85
C GLU A 132 -12.71 18.24 11.09
N THR A 133 -12.91 17.45 12.14
CA THR A 133 -12.05 17.51 13.35
C THR A 133 -10.62 17.07 13.03
N THR A 134 -10.46 16.00 12.25
CA THR A 134 -9.14 15.51 11.82
C THR A 134 -8.41 16.56 10.98
N LYS A 135 -9.15 17.19 10.04
CA LYS A 135 -8.63 18.30 9.23
C LYS A 135 -8.22 19.50 10.08
N ALA A 136 -9.10 19.98 10.95
CA ALA A 136 -8.81 21.14 11.80
C ALA A 136 -7.57 20.90 12.68
N ARG A 137 -7.42 19.69 13.24
CA ARG A 137 -6.21 19.31 13.99
C ARG A 137 -4.96 19.24 13.10
N THR A 138 -5.09 18.73 11.88
CA THR A 138 -4.01 18.71 10.89
C THR A 138 -3.54 20.11 10.51
N ASP A 139 -4.47 21.03 10.28
CA ASP A 139 -4.17 22.43 9.94
C ASP A 139 -3.43 23.15 11.08
N ARG A 140 -3.76 22.84 12.34
CA ARG A 140 -3.02 23.33 13.52
C ARG A 140 -1.56 22.86 13.52
N TYR A 141 -1.30 21.58 13.24
CA TYR A 141 0.09 21.07 13.15
C TYR A 141 0.87 21.75 12.02
N ALA A 142 0.23 21.97 10.87
CA ALA A 142 0.85 22.66 9.74
C ALA A 142 1.26 24.11 10.09
N ALA A 143 0.48 24.81 10.93
CA ALA A 143 0.82 26.15 11.43
C ALA A 143 2.09 26.17 12.31
N HIS A 144 2.53 25.02 12.82
CA HIS A 144 3.79 24.85 13.57
C HIS A 144 4.92 24.21 12.75
N ASP A 145 4.85 24.24 11.42
CA ASP A 145 5.80 23.57 10.51
C ASP A 145 5.89 22.04 10.70
N LEU A 146 4.86 21.43 11.27
CA LEU A 146 4.77 19.99 11.49
C LEU A 146 3.90 19.33 10.42
N ARG A 147 4.35 18.17 9.94
CA ARG A 147 3.45 17.24 9.26
C ARG A 147 2.71 16.42 10.30
N SER A 148 1.51 15.94 9.99
CA SER A 148 0.82 14.98 10.83
C SER A 148 0.80 13.59 10.17
N LEU A 149 0.56 12.54 10.95
CA LEU A 149 0.23 11.19 10.50
C LEU A 149 -0.77 10.59 11.48
N TRP A 150 -1.93 10.19 10.98
CA TRP A 150 -3.00 9.63 11.79
C TRP A 150 -3.04 8.11 11.71
N LEU A 151 -2.98 7.47 12.86
CA LEU A 151 -3.08 6.03 13.07
C LEU A 151 -4.44 5.74 13.71
N MET A 152 -5.41 5.32 12.90
CA MET A 152 -6.81 5.22 13.32
C MET A 152 -7.29 3.78 13.41
N LYS A 153 -8.08 3.44 14.44
CA LYS A 153 -8.70 2.11 14.53
C LYS A 153 -9.69 1.83 13.39
N ARG A 154 -10.49 2.85 13.07
CA ARG A 154 -11.53 2.82 12.02
C ARG A 154 -11.47 4.13 11.24
N PRO A 155 -10.55 4.26 10.28
CA PRO A 155 -10.59 5.40 9.37
C PRO A 155 -11.87 5.35 8.55
N ALA A 156 -12.72 6.38 8.67
CA ALA A 156 -13.69 6.74 7.63
C ALA A 156 -12.90 7.38 6.46
N PRO A 157 -13.43 7.57 5.23
CA PRO A 157 -12.61 8.05 4.13
C PRO A 157 -11.95 9.39 4.50
N LEU A 158 -10.64 9.32 4.75
CA LEU A 158 -9.79 10.41 5.25
C LEU A 158 -8.41 10.37 4.60
N ASN A 159 -8.23 9.63 3.50
CA ASN A 159 -6.93 9.50 2.88
C ASN A 159 -6.80 10.55 1.76
N SER A 160 -6.31 11.74 2.11
CA SER A 160 -5.94 12.78 1.16
C SER A 160 -4.45 13.09 1.27
N ARG A 161 -3.92 13.92 0.37
CA ARG A 161 -2.53 14.37 0.45
C ARG A 161 -2.25 15.10 1.76
N GLU A 162 -3.22 15.88 2.21
CA GLU A 162 -3.14 16.76 3.37
C GLU A 162 -3.28 15.97 4.68
N ILE A 163 -4.05 14.88 4.67
CA ILE A 163 -4.36 14.08 5.85
C ILE A 163 -3.88 12.64 5.60
N PRO A 164 -2.60 12.33 5.84
CA PRO A 164 -2.12 10.95 5.84
C PRO A 164 -2.78 10.14 6.95
N VAL A 165 -3.49 9.08 6.55
CA VAL A 165 -4.15 8.16 7.47
C VAL A 165 -3.73 6.72 7.18
N ALA A 166 -3.39 5.99 8.23
CA ALA A 166 -3.24 4.54 8.20
C ALA A 166 -4.13 3.88 9.25
N ARG A 167 -4.62 2.68 8.93
CA ARG A 167 -5.46 1.90 9.84
C ARG A 167 -4.56 1.14 10.82
N LEU A 168 -4.89 1.21 12.09
CA LEU A 168 -4.20 0.52 13.17
C LEU A 168 -5.04 -0.65 13.67
N VAL A 169 -4.47 -1.85 13.68
CA VAL A 169 -5.14 -3.09 14.13
C VAL A 169 -4.35 -3.66 15.29
N ALA A 170 -5.02 -3.88 16.42
CA ALA A 170 -4.38 -4.51 17.58
C ALA A 170 -4.07 -5.98 17.32
N THR A 171 -2.91 -6.42 17.78
CA THR A 171 -2.46 -7.82 17.81
C THR A 171 -2.09 -8.18 19.25
N ASP A 172 -1.78 -9.44 19.52
CA ASP A 172 -1.33 -9.88 20.85
C ASP A 172 -0.05 -9.13 21.26
N ASP A 173 0.90 -9.01 20.33
CA ASP A 173 2.22 -8.43 20.56
C ASP A 173 2.33 -6.93 20.27
N GLY A 174 1.29 -6.30 19.74
CA GLY A 174 1.30 -4.85 19.51
C GLY A 174 0.22 -4.42 18.54
N PHE A 175 0.65 -3.86 17.40
CA PHE A 175 -0.23 -3.39 16.36
C PHE A 175 0.37 -3.63 14.98
N ASP A 176 -0.50 -3.94 14.04
CA ASP A 176 -0.20 -3.92 12.62
C ASP A 176 -0.81 -2.66 11.97
N VAL A 177 -0.12 -2.17 10.95
CA VAL A 177 -0.56 -1.00 10.19
C VAL A 177 -1.05 -1.44 8.82
N PHE A 178 -2.16 -0.85 8.38
CA PHE A 178 -2.79 -1.15 7.11
C PHE A 178 -3.05 0.12 6.31
N LEU A 179 -2.86 0.03 4.99
CA LEU A 179 -3.25 1.06 4.03
C LEU A 179 -4.39 0.56 3.14
N PRO A 180 -5.22 1.45 2.57
CA PRO A 180 -6.21 1.06 1.58
C PRO A 180 -5.58 0.38 0.37
N ASN A 181 -6.13 -0.76 -0.06
CA ASN A 181 -5.70 -1.41 -1.30
C ASN A 181 -6.44 -0.82 -2.53
N GLU A 182 -6.15 -1.34 -3.73
CA GLU A 182 -6.77 -0.86 -4.98
C GLU A 182 -8.29 -0.94 -4.97
N ASN A 183 -8.87 -2.02 -4.43
CA ASN A 183 -10.32 -2.20 -4.35
C ASN A 183 -10.96 -1.12 -3.49
N LEU A 184 -10.38 -0.83 -2.32
CA LEU A 184 -10.91 0.20 -1.43
C LEU A 184 -10.73 1.59 -2.03
N VAL A 185 -9.57 1.90 -2.62
CA VAL A 185 -9.32 3.21 -3.24
C VAL A 185 -10.29 3.52 -4.37
N ARG A 186 -10.67 2.52 -5.19
CA ARG A 186 -11.61 2.71 -6.32
C ARG A 186 -13.08 2.51 -5.97
N GLY A 187 -13.36 1.65 -4.99
CA GLY A 187 -14.70 1.10 -4.76
C GLY A 187 -15.36 1.58 -3.47
N ALA A 188 -14.70 2.42 -2.67
CA ALA A 188 -15.20 2.82 -1.34
C ALA A 188 -16.66 3.32 -1.36
N GLU A 189 -17.07 4.06 -2.39
CA GLU A 189 -18.43 4.60 -2.54
C GLU A 189 -19.52 3.55 -2.80
N TYR A 190 -19.14 2.35 -3.26
CA TYR A 190 -20.04 1.23 -3.50
C TYR A 190 -19.97 0.14 -2.42
N MET A 191 -19.05 0.27 -1.46
CA MET A 191 -18.83 -0.73 -0.42
C MET A 191 -19.73 -0.50 0.79
N ASN A 192 -20.22 -1.60 1.36
CA ASN A 192 -20.90 -1.58 2.64
C ASN A 192 -19.91 -1.62 3.82
N MET A 193 -20.40 -1.38 5.04
CA MET A 193 -19.56 -1.33 6.24
C MET A 193 -18.75 -2.60 6.53
N ARG A 194 -19.24 -3.78 6.11
CA ARG A 194 -18.51 -5.04 6.28
C ARG A 194 -17.33 -5.12 5.33
N GLU A 195 -17.53 -4.71 4.08
CA GLU A 195 -16.48 -4.67 3.06
C GLU A 195 -15.41 -3.62 3.39
N LEU A 196 -15.82 -2.43 3.87
CA LEU A 196 -14.89 -1.41 4.35
C LEU A 196 -14.03 -1.90 5.54
N ALA A 197 -14.60 -2.76 6.38
CA ALA A 197 -13.91 -3.32 7.54
C ALA A 197 -13.00 -4.51 7.21
N ASP A 198 -13.23 -5.19 6.08
CA ASP A 198 -12.56 -6.41 5.66
C ASP A 198 -11.07 -6.18 5.37
N LEU A 199 -10.21 -6.66 6.27
CA LEU A 199 -8.76 -6.48 6.19
C LEU A 199 -8.12 -7.23 5.02
N GLU A 200 -8.73 -8.31 4.54
CA GLU A 200 -8.17 -9.12 3.45
C GLU A 200 -8.59 -8.55 2.09
N GLY A 201 -9.87 -8.19 1.94
CA GLY A 201 -10.42 -7.68 0.68
C GLY A 201 -10.15 -6.21 0.38
N SER A 202 -10.01 -5.35 1.41
CA SER A 202 -10.00 -3.89 1.26
C SER A 202 -8.71 -3.20 1.76
N TRP A 203 -7.85 -3.92 2.49
CA TRP A 203 -6.66 -3.35 3.11
C TRP A 203 -5.40 -4.13 2.77
N ARG A 204 -4.27 -3.43 2.78
CA ARG A 204 -2.93 -4.01 2.66
C ARG A 204 -2.19 -3.86 3.98
N ARG A 205 -1.70 -4.98 4.53
CA ARG A 205 -0.81 -4.96 5.70
C ARG A 205 0.58 -4.40 5.33
N CYS A 206 1.01 -3.38 6.07
CA CYS A 206 2.29 -2.67 5.90
C CYS A 206 3.34 -3.04 6.96
N GLY A 207 3.11 -4.13 7.70
CA GLY A 207 3.98 -4.58 8.79
C GLY A 207 3.49 -4.14 10.16
N THR A 208 4.36 -4.28 11.16
CA THR A 208 4.10 -3.83 12.53
C THR A 208 4.14 -2.30 12.62
N LEU A 209 3.53 -1.74 13.67
CA LEU A 209 3.59 -0.29 13.93
C LEU A 209 5.02 0.24 14.06
N ALA A 210 5.94 -0.53 14.66
CA ALA A 210 7.33 -0.12 14.79
C ALA A 210 8.02 -0.03 13.41
N GLU A 211 7.86 -1.05 12.56
CA GLU A 211 8.42 -1.07 11.20
C GLU A 211 7.84 0.06 10.33
N PHE A 212 6.53 0.32 10.47
CA PHE A 212 5.86 1.40 9.75
C PHE A 212 6.38 2.78 10.17
N VAL A 213 6.48 3.07 11.48
CA VAL A 213 7.01 4.34 12.00
C VAL A 213 8.44 4.57 11.53
N ARG A 214 9.28 3.53 11.61
CA ARG A 214 10.66 3.57 11.08
C ARG A 214 10.66 3.92 9.59
N GLY A 215 9.82 3.26 8.79
CA GLY A 215 9.68 3.54 7.37
C GLY A 215 9.19 4.95 7.04
N VAL A 216 8.27 5.49 7.85
CA VAL A 216 7.79 6.87 7.70
C VAL A 216 8.96 7.86 7.84
N VAL A 217 9.78 7.72 8.88
CA VAL A 217 10.91 8.63 9.11
C VAL A 217 12.10 8.41 8.16
N GLU A 218 12.20 7.23 7.55
CA GLU A 218 13.12 6.91 6.44
C GLU A 218 12.62 7.43 5.08
N GLY A 219 11.41 8.00 5.01
CA GLY A 219 10.84 8.53 3.77
C GLY A 219 10.28 7.45 2.83
N ARG A 220 9.91 6.28 3.38
CA ARG A 220 9.25 5.18 2.67
C ARG A 220 7.73 5.32 2.58
N PHE A 221 7.14 6.27 3.31
CA PHE A 221 5.73 6.61 3.23
C PHE A 221 5.54 7.87 2.37
N ARG A 222 4.99 7.74 1.17
CA ARG A 222 4.95 8.78 0.13
C ARG A 222 3.56 8.94 -0.47
N PHE A 223 3.23 10.13 -0.94
CA PHE A 223 1.95 10.39 -1.60
C PHE A 223 2.12 10.45 -3.12
N GLY A 224 1.25 9.73 -3.83
CA GLY A 224 1.24 9.68 -5.29
C GLY A 224 2.33 8.79 -5.89
N LEU A 225 2.38 8.76 -7.23
CA LEU A 225 3.46 8.14 -7.97
C LEU A 225 4.75 8.96 -7.87
N ALA A 226 5.90 8.28 -7.99
CA ALA A 226 7.16 8.97 -8.22
C ALA A 226 7.11 9.79 -9.53
N PRO A 227 7.81 10.94 -9.62
CA PRO A 227 7.80 11.78 -10.82
C PRO A 227 8.44 11.09 -12.04
N GLU A 228 9.42 10.22 -11.81
CA GLU A 228 9.99 9.29 -12.78
C GLU A 228 10.20 7.94 -12.08
N PHE A 229 9.89 6.84 -12.76
CA PHE A 229 10.10 5.49 -12.24
C PHE A 229 10.29 4.47 -13.36
N ASP A 230 10.88 3.34 -13.00
CA ASP A 230 10.98 2.18 -13.89
C ASP A 230 9.70 1.34 -13.79
N VAL A 231 9.15 0.98 -14.95
CA VAL A 231 8.14 -0.06 -15.09
C VAL A 231 8.79 -1.32 -15.61
N ARG A 232 8.40 -2.47 -15.05
CA ARG A 232 8.73 -3.78 -15.61
C ARG A 232 7.59 -4.26 -16.47
N VAL A 233 7.86 -4.43 -17.76
CA VAL A 233 6.88 -4.96 -18.72
C VAL A 233 7.14 -6.44 -18.91
N ARG A 234 6.10 -7.24 -18.67
CA ARG A 234 6.11 -8.69 -18.89
C ARG A 234 5.16 -9.02 -20.02
N VAL A 235 5.64 -9.77 -21.01
CA VAL A 235 4.78 -10.39 -22.02
C VAL A 235 4.76 -11.89 -21.80
N SER A 236 3.56 -12.42 -21.61
CA SER A 236 3.34 -13.85 -21.47
C SER A 236 2.74 -14.44 -22.73
N GLY A 237 2.89 -15.75 -22.86
CA GLY A 237 2.28 -16.53 -23.92
C GLY A 237 2.30 -18.01 -23.60
N VAL A 238 1.56 -18.77 -24.38
CA VAL A 238 1.41 -20.22 -24.23
C VAL A 238 1.74 -20.90 -25.56
N SER A 239 2.18 -22.16 -25.51
CA SER A 239 2.42 -22.95 -26.72
C SER A 239 1.16 -23.01 -27.60
N ASN A 240 1.34 -22.75 -28.89
CA ASN A 240 0.30 -22.77 -29.90
C ASN A 240 0.92 -23.09 -31.27
N TRP A 241 0.10 -23.46 -32.25
CA TRP A 241 0.54 -23.68 -33.63
C TRP A 241 0.02 -22.58 -34.54
N CYS A 242 0.86 -22.11 -35.46
CA CYS A 242 0.39 -21.23 -36.51
C CYS A 242 -0.59 -21.97 -37.42
N TYR A 243 -1.84 -21.49 -37.51
CA TYR A 243 -2.87 -22.13 -38.34
C TYR A 243 -2.51 -22.21 -39.83
N ALA A 244 -1.63 -21.32 -40.32
CA ALA A 244 -1.27 -21.23 -41.74
C ALA A 244 -0.06 -22.12 -42.10
N CYS A 245 1.02 -22.09 -41.31
CA CYS A 245 2.24 -22.84 -41.62
C CYS A 245 2.53 -24.02 -40.69
N GLY A 246 1.72 -24.23 -39.65
CA GLY A 246 1.84 -25.35 -38.72
C GLY A 246 3.02 -25.26 -37.74
N THR A 247 3.83 -24.21 -37.80
CA THR A 247 4.99 -24.02 -36.90
C THR A 247 4.51 -23.87 -35.47
N GLU A 248 5.13 -24.60 -34.54
CA GLU A 248 4.92 -24.41 -33.11
C GLU A 248 5.54 -23.08 -32.67
N THR A 249 4.80 -22.35 -31.87
CA THR A 249 5.04 -20.94 -31.55
C THR A 249 4.45 -20.62 -30.18
N ARG A 250 4.74 -19.41 -29.66
CA ARG A 250 4.15 -18.89 -28.43
C ARG A 250 3.68 -17.46 -28.69
N PRO A 251 2.44 -17.24 -29.17
CA PRO A 251 1.91 -15.90 -29.36
C PRO A 251 1.79 -15.18 -28.02
N ALA A 252 1.91 -13.85 -28.04
CA ALA A 252 1.64 -13.04 -26.87
C ALA A 252 0.15 -13.11 -26.51
N THR A 253 -0.15 -13.50 -25.27
CA THR A 253 -1.51 -13.61 -24.71
C THR A 253 -1.83 -12.43 -23.80
N SER A 254 -0.85 -11.95 -23.03
CA SER A 254 -1.02 -10.84 -22.10
C SER A 254 0.22 -9.97 -21.98
N ILE A 255 0.01 -8.67 -21.76
CA ILE A 255 1.06 -7.71 -21.45
C ILE A 255 0.75 -7.14 -20.06
N VAL A 256 1.69 -7.21 -19.13
CA VAL A 256 1.54 -6.66 -17.78
C VAL A 256 2.60 -5.59 -17.56
N ILE A 257 2.16 -4.40 -17.15
CA ILE A 257 3.02 -3.29 -16.72
C ILE A 257 3.02 -3.26 -15.19
N ASP A 258 4.14 -3.63 -14.59
CA ASP A 258 4.39 -3.54 -13.15
C ASP A 258 5.05 -2.20 -12.83
N LEU A 259 4.46 -1.40 -11.93
CA LEU A 259 4.91 -0.05 -11.61
C LEU A 259 6.15 0.02 -10.69
N GLY A 260 6.82 -1.10 -10.47
CA GLY A 260 8.07 -1.16 -9.72
C GLY A 260 7.89 -1.00 -8.22
N GLU A 261 9.01 -1.03 -7.49
CA GLU A 261 9.04 -1.06 -6.02
C GLU A 261 8.71 0.30 -5.39
N VAL A 262 9.04 1.38 -6.09
CA VAL A 262 8.79 2.75 -5.61
C VAL A 262 7.31 3.11 -5.60
N ASN A 263 6.47 2.33 -6.31
CA ASN A 263 5.03 2.47 -6.40
C ASN A 263 4.33 1.16 -5.94
N ALA A 264 4.81 0.54 -4.87
CA ALA A 264 4.40 -0.81 -4.45
C ALA A 264 2.88 -0.97 -4.22
N ASP A 265 2.17 0.06 -3.76
CA ASP A 265 0.72 0.02 -3.51
C ASP A 265 -0.16 0.21 -4.76
N TYR A 266 0.45 0.41 -5.92
CA TYR A 266 -0.27 0.47 -7.18
C TYR A 266 -0.33 -0.92 -7.85
N PRO A 267 -1.45 -1.23 -8.53
CA PRO A 267 -1.66 -2.54 -9.13
C PRO A 267 -0.73 -2.77 -10.32
N GLY A 268 -0.63 -4.03 -10.75
CA GLY A 268 -0.13 -4.34 -12.09
C GLY A 268 -1.21 -3.99 -13.12
N ILE A 269 -0.82 -3.37 -14.23
CA ILE A 269 -1.75 -3.00 -15.29
C ILE A 269 -1.70 -4.10 -16.36
N LEU A 270 -2.82 -4.80 -16.54
CA LEU A 270 -3.01 -5.73 -17.63
C LEU A 270 -3.45 -4.95 -18.87
N VAL A 271 -2.71 -5.14 -19.96
CA VAL A 271 -2.99 -4.59 -21.28
C VAL A 271 -3.18 -5.77 -22.23
N GLU A 272 -4.36 -5.90 -22.82
CA GLU A 272 -4.55 -6.85 -23.91
C GLU A 272 -3.78 -6.38 -25.14
N VAL A 273 -3.31 -7.34 -25.96
CA VAL A 273 -2.51 -7.03 -27.16
C VAL A 273 -3.19 -6.04 -28.09
N HIS A 274 -4.52 -6.12 -28.22
CA HIS A 274 -5.30 -5.23 -29.07
C HIS A 274 -5.41 -3.81 -28.48
N GLU A 275 -5.60 -3.68 -27.16
CA GLU A 275 -5.68 -2.40 -26.44
C GLU A 275 -4.38 -1.60 -26.58
N LEU A 276 -3.21 -2.26 -26.53
CA LEU A 276 -1.93 -1.59 -26.75
C LEU A 276 -1.90 -0.83 -28.09
N GLY A 277 -2.63 -1.32 -29.10
CA GLY A 277 -2.70 -0.69 -30.42
C GLY A 277 -3.58 0.54 -30.50
N GLU A 278 -4.45 0.72 -29.51
CA GLU A 278 -5.39 1.83 -29.38
C GLU A 278 -4.85 2.94 -28.47
N ILE A 279 -3.83 2.63 -27.66
CA ILE A 279 -3.19 3.57 -26.74
C ILE A 279 -2.13 4.40 -27.50
N GLU A 280 -2.37 5.70 -27.58
CA GLU A 280 -1.41 6.68 -28.10
C GLU A 280 -0.45 7.15 -27.00
N GLY A 281 0.83 7.34 -27.35
CA GLY A 281 1.83 7.92 -26.44
C GLY A 281 3.22 7.29 -26.58
N SER A 282 4.24 8.01 -26.10
CA SER A 282 5.64 7.58 -26.15
C SER A 282 5.89 6.26 -25.40
N LEU A 283 5.17 5.99 -24.31
CA LEU A 283 5.30 4.73 -23.59
C LEU A 283 4.76 3.54 -24.40
N SER A 284 3.59 3.67 -25.05
CA SER A 284 3.03 2.58 -25.87
C SER A 284 3.92 2.24 -27.07
N GLU A 285 4.50 3.26 -27.71
CA GLU A 285 5.47 3.09 -28.79
C GLU A 285 6.72 2.35 -28.33
N ARG A 286 7.32 2.76 -27.20
CA ARG A 286 8.51 2.11 -26.64
C ARG A 286 8.24 0.67 -26.18
N ILE A 287 7.06 0.41 -25.62
CA ILE A 287 6.60 -0.95 -25.28
C ILE A 287 6.53 -1.79 -26.56
N LEU A 288 5.80 -1.32 -27.58
CA LEU A 288 5.62 -2.05 -28.83
C LEU A 288 6.96 -2.32 -29.55
N GLU A 289 7.87 -1.34 -29.57
CA GLU A 289 9.20 -1.49 -30.15
C GLU A 289 10.00 -2.58 -29.41
N SER A 290 10.01 -2.53 -28.07
CA SER A 290 10.72 -3.51 -27.23
C SER A 290 10.16 -4.92 -27.41
N ILE A 291 8.84 -5.05 -27.49
CA ILE A 291 8.17 -6.33 -27.79
C ILE A 291 8.61 -6.84 -29.16
N ASN A 292 8.53 -6.00 -30.19
CA ASN A 292 8.88 -6.41 -31.56
C ASN A 292 10.37 -6.69 -31.78
N ARG A 293 11.24 -6.20 -30.90
CA ARG A 293 12.67 -6.52 -30.89
C ARG A 293 12.96 -7.91 -30.33
N ALA A 294 12.19 -8.36 -29.35
CA ALA A 294 12.49 -9.57 -28.56
C ALA A 294 11.54 -10.75 -28.82
N LEU A 295 10.23 -10.50 -28.94
CA LEU A 295 9.20 -11.53 -29.13
C LEU A 295 9.43 -12.43 -30.36
N PRO A 296 9.96 -11.94 -31.52
CA PRO A 296 10.24 -12.80 -32.66
C PRO A 296 11.16 -13.98 -32.33
N LYS A 297 12.15 -13.76 -31.45
CA LYS A 297 13.10 -14.78 -31.03
C LYS A 297 12.54 -15.68 -29.94
N ALA A 298 11.76 -15.12 -29.02
CA ALA A 298 11.24 -15.85 -27.86
C ALA A 298 9.98 -16.68 -28.17
N GLY A 299 9.09 -16.16 -29.02
CA GLY A 299 7.77 -16.74 -29.28
C GLY A 299 7.45 -17.01 -30.76
N GLY A 300 8.31 -16.62 -31.70
CA GLY A 300 8.05 -16.80 -33.14
C GLY A 300 6.97 -15.86 -33.70
N TYR A 301 6.67 -14.79 -32.98
CA TYR A 301 5.68 -13.78 -33.33
C TYR A 301 6.21 -12.37 -33.17
N ARG A 302 5.70 -11.44 -33.97
CA ARG A 302 5.76 -10.00 -33.73
C ARG A 302 4.34 -9.45 -33.56
N LEU A 303 4.19 -8.26 -33.01
CA LEU A 303 2.93 -7.54 -33.01
C LEU A 303 2.84 -6.62 -34.24
N GLY A 304 1.69 -6.62 -34.90
CA GLY A 304 1.46 -5.81 -36.10
C GLY A 304 0.02 -5.34 -36.22
N LYS A 305 -0.17 -4.17 -36.84
CA LYS A 305 -1.50 -3.62 -37.12
C LYS A 305 -2.24 -4.48 -38.14
N ARG A 306 -3.48 -4.83 -37.83
CA ARG A 306 -4.39 -5.59 -38.67
C ARG A 306 -5.67 -4.80 -38.88
N LYS A 307 -6.08 -4.65 -40.14
CA LYS A 307 -7.41 -4.17 -40.52
C LYS A 307 -8.27 -5.37 -40.96
N PRO A 308 -9.31 -5.76 -40.21
CA PRO A 308 -10.24 -6.81 -40.63
C PRO A 308 -11.00 -6.43 -41.90
N LYS A 309 -11.49 -7.41 -42.66
CA LYS A 309 -12.32 -7.14 -43.84
C LYS A 309 -13.70 -6.58 -43.47
N GLU A 310 -14.23 -7.00 -42.32
CA GLU A 310 -15.60 -6.71 -41.85
C GLU A 310 -15.67 -5.52 -40.88
N SER A 311 -14.54 -4.89 -40.56
CA SER A 311 -14.46 -3.76 -39.63
C SER A 311 -13.50 -2.70 -40.13
N ASN A 312 -13.86 -1.44 -39.89
CA ASN A 312 -12.98 -0.29 -40.17
C ASN A 312 -11.96 -0.03 -39.04
N VAL A 313 -12.03 -0.78 -37.94
CA VAL A 313 -11.13 -0.62 -36.80
C VAL A 313 -9.85 -1.43 -37.01
N THR A 314 -8.71 -0.76 -36.91
CA THR A 314 -7.39 -1.40 -36.96
C THR A 314 -6.95 -1.73 -35.54
N TYR A 315 -6.49 -2.96 -35.29
CA TYR A 315 -6.00 -3.38 -33.98
C TYR A 315 -4.63 -4.07 -34.08
N LEU A 316 -3.91 -4.18 -32.96
CA LEU A 316 -2.66 -4.95 -32.89
C LEU A 316 -2.92 -6.44 -32.71
N ALA A 317 -2.21 -7.26 -33.49
CA ALA A 317 -2.34 -8.71 -33.47
C ALA A 317 -0.98 -9.40 -33.57
N ASN A 318 -0.93 -10.66 -33.13
CA ASN A 318 0.23 -11.53 -33.32
C ASN A 318 0.40 -11.88 -34.82
N VAL A 319 1.58 -11.62 -35.38
CA VAL A 319 1.98 -11.93 -36.76
C VAL A 319 3.10 -12.96 -36.76
N CYS A 320 2.84 -14.12 -37.35
CA CYS A 320 3.81 -15.22 -37.39
C CYS A 320 5.06 -14.79 -38.17
N THR A 321 6.25 -15.00 -37.61
CA THR A 321 7.51 -14.63 -38.26
C THR A 321 7.88 -15.55 -39.42
N GLY A 322 7.37 -16.80 -39.41
CA GLY A 322 7.63 -17.78 -40.46
C GLY A 322 6.83 -17.55 -41.75
N CYS A 323 5.55 -17.19 -41.65
CA CYS A 323 4.67 -17.06 -42.83
C CYS A 323 3.91 -15.73 -42.93
N GLY A 324 4.03 -14.83 -41.95
CA GLY A 324 3.34 -13.54 -41.95
C GLY A 324 1.84 -13.61 -41.62
N ALA A 325 1.30 -14.79 -41.30
CA ALA A 325 -0.11 -14.94 -40.97
C ALA A 325 -0.47 -14.24 -39.64
N PHE A 326 -1.61 -13.55 -39.63
CA PHE A 326 -2.16 -12.90 -38.44
C PHE A 326 -2.99 -13.88 -37.62
N LEU A 327 -2.62 -14.08 -36.36
CA LEU A 327 -3.46 -14.78 -35.40
C LEU A 327 -4.58 -13.82 -34.93
N SER A 328 -5.83 -14.11 -35.27
CA SER A 328 -6.97 -13.29 -34.80
C SER A 328 -7.22 -13.52 -33.32
N ARG A 329 -7.94 -12.59 -32.67
CA ARG A 329 -8.35 -12.70 -31.27
C ARG A 329 -9.00 -14.05 -30.94
N SER A 330 -9.82 -14.59 -31.83
CA SER A 330 -10.52 -15.88 -31.65
C SER A 330 -9.60 -17.10 -31.62
N TYR A 331 -8.35 -16.98 -32.09
CA TYR A 331 -7.35 -18.06 -32.09
C TYR A 331 -6.24 -17.84 -31.05
N ILE A 332 -6.29 -16.73 -30.30
CA ILE A 332 -5.40 -16.51 -29.16
C ILE A 332 -6.01 -17.25 -27.97
N PRO A 333 -5.29 -18.22 -27.38
CA PRO A 333 -5.73 -18.84 -26.14
C PRO A 333 -5.95 -17.75 -25.09
N TYR A 334 -7.05 -17.82 -24.35
CA TYR A 334 -7.22 -16.97 -23.19
C TYR A 334 -6.05 -17.17 -22.24
N ARG A 335 -5.67 -16.10 -21.53
CA ARG A 335 -4.67 -16.17 -20.47
C ARG A 335 -5.02 -17.33 -19.54
N SER A 336 -4.06 -18.23 -19.35
CA SER A 336 -4.23 -19.46 -18.60
C SER A 336 -3.15 -19.62 -17.54
N GLN A 337 -3.29 -20.65 -16.69
CA GLN A 337 -2.23 -21.05 -15.76
C GLN A 337 -0.99 -21.59 -16.49
N ASP A 338 -1.11 -21.95 -17.77
CA ASP A 338 -0.03 -22.48 -18.60
C ASP A 338 0.77 -21.37 -19.32
N ASP A 339 0.35 -20.11 -19.17
CA ASP A 339 1.07 -18.97 -19.72
C ASP A 339 2.44 -18.83 -19.05
N VAL A 340 3.49 -18.80 -19.85
CA VAL A 340 4.86 -18.55 -19.40
C VAL A 340 5.30 -17.15 -19.81
N THR A 341 6.17 -16.54 -19.01
CA THR A 341 6.86 -15.31 -19.37
C THR A 341 7.74 -15.57 -20.60
N LEU A 342 7.44 -14.90 -21.71
CA LEU A 342 8.23 -14.98 -22.95
C LEU A 342 9.37 -13.96 -22.95
N ILE A 343 9.05 -12.72 -22.57
CA ILE A 343 10.00 -11.61 -22.50
C ILE A 343 9.67 -10.70 -21.31
N GLU A 344 10.71 -10.13 -20.72
CA GLU A 344 10.64 -9.08 -19.70
C GLU A 344 11.67 -8.00 -20.01
N PHE A 345 11.31 -6.74 -19.79
CA PHE A 345 12.20 -5.61 -19.94
C PHE A 345 11.73 -4.43 -19.09
N ASP A 346 12.65 -3.52 -18.78
CA ASP A 346 12.32 -2.27 -18.07
C ASP A 346 12.22 -1.10 -19.03
N LEU A 347 11.32 -0.18 -18.69
CA LEU A 347 11.24 1.13 -19.31
C LEU A 347 11.10 2.20 -18.23
N LYS A 348 11.79 3.32 -18.42
CA LYS A 348 11.50 4.54 -17.65
C LYS A 348 10.19 5.16 -18.09
N THR A 349 9.42 5.70 -17.16
CA THR A 349 8.18 6.42 -17.44
C THR A 349 7.93 7.55 -16.44
N THR A 350 7.00 8.43 -16.78
CA THR A 350 6.37 9.38 -15.85
C THR A 350 4.89 9.05 -15.63
N PRO A 351 4.22 9.66 -14.63
CA PRO A 351 2.77 9.54 -14.45
C PRO A 351 1.96 9.97 -15.69
N GLU A 352 2.41 10.99 -16.41
CA GLU A 352 1.73 11.50 -17.62
C GLU A 352 1.80 10.49 -18.76
N GLU A 353 2.96 9.85 -18.96
CA GLU A 353 3.11 8.78 -19.96
C GLU A 353 2.30 7.52 -19.60
N LEU A 354 2.06 7.27 -18.31
CA LEU A 354 1.28 6.12 -17.83
C LEU A 354 -0.24 6.35 -17.92
N ALA A 355 -0.70 7.61 -17.85
CA ALA A 355 -2.11 7.96 -17.76
C ALA A 355 -3.02 7.29 -18.82
N PRO A 356 -2.60 7.09 -20.09
CA PRO A 356 -3.40 6.38 -21.09
C PRO A 356 -3.66 4.90 -20.76
N PHE A 357 -2.79 4.26 -19.97
CA PHE A 357 -2.90 2.86 -19.57
C PHE A 357 -3.73 2.68 -18.30
N TYR A 358 -3.76 3.68 -17.45
CA TYR A 358 -4.32 3.56 -16.10
C TYR A 358 -4.67 4.92 -15.54
N LYS A 359 -5.94 5.11 -15.17
CA LYS A 359 -6.38 6.30 -14.45
C LYS A 359 -5.81 6.28 -13.03
N VAL A 360 -4.68 6.95 -12.83
CA VAL A 360 -4.02 7.07 -11.52
C VAL A 360 -4.98 7.70 -10.51
N ILE A 361 -5.13 7.06 -9.35
CA ILE A 361 -5.75 7.66 -8.17
C ILE A 361 -4.65 7.85 -7.14
N ASP A 362 -4.38 9.11 -6.81
CA ASP A 362 -3.40 9.48 -5.82
C ASP A 362 -3.75 8.89 -4.45
N ARG A 363 -2.72 8.37 -3.79
CA ARG A 363 -2.84 7.71 -2.50
C ARG A 363 -1.51 7.76 -1.77
N TRP A 364 -1.55 7.52 -0.47
CA TRP A 364 -0.35 7.21 0.28
C TRP A 364 0.12 5.77 0.02
N CYS A 365 1.41 5.63 -0.27
CA CYS A 365 2.09 4.37 -0.54
C CYS A 365 3.17 4.14 0.52
N PHE A 366 3.34 2.89 0.93
CA PHE A 366 4.40 2.44 1.82
C PHE A 366 5.36 1.49 1.10
N ILE A 367 6.57 1.97 0.88
CA ILE A 367 7.65 1.26 0.20
C ILE A 367 8.30 0.30 1.21
N ASP A 368 8.08 -0.99 1.03
CA ASP A 368 8.70 -2.03 1.83
C ASP A 368 9.16 -3.18 0.92
N PRO A 369 10.46 -3.24 0.58
CA PRO A 369 11.00 -4.30 -0.27
C PRO A 369 10.82 -5.70 0.32
N GLY A 370 10.79 -5.82 1.65
CA GLY A 370 10.64 -7.10 2.36
C GLY A 370 9.19 -7.57 2.49
N ASN A 371 8.23 -6.66 2.32
CA ASN A 371 6.79 -6.94 2.40
C ASN A 371 6.05 -6.33 1.19
N ARG A 372 6.39 -6.79 -0.02
CA ARG A 372 5.70 -6.38 -1.24
C ARG A 372 4.25 -6.87 -1.20
N PRO A 373 3.27 -6.02 -1.53
CA PRO A 373 1.90 -6.49 -1.63
C PRO A 373 1.77 -7.51 -2.76
N GLY A 374 0.87 -8.47 -2.57
CA GLY A 374 0.32 -9.19 -3.72
C GLY A 374 -0.33 -8.16 -4.65
N ARG A 375 0.17 -8.05 -5.88
CA ARG A 375 -0.35 -7.06 -6.83
C ARG A 375 -1.65 -7.58 -7.43
N ALA A 376 -2.76 -6.99 -7.00
CA ALA A 376 -3.99 -7.04 -7.80
C ALA A 376 -3.68 -6.55 -9.22
N MET A 377 -4.36 -7.11 -10.20
CA MET A 377 -4.27 -6.66 -11.58
C MET A 377 -5.52 -5.87 -11.93
N VAL A 378 -5.33 -4.80 -12.68
CA VAL A 378 -6.42 -4.00 -13.25
C VAL A 378 -6.25 -3.96 -14.75
N GLY A 379 -7.37 -4.02 -15.49
CA GLY A 379 -7.36 -3.74 -16.91
C GLY A 379 -7.13 -2.26 -17.19
N VAL A 380 -6.90 -1.90 -18.44
CA VAL A 380 -6.70 -0.50 -18.89
C VAL A 380 -7.85 0.42 -18.45
N HIS A 381 -9.07 -0.12 -18.40
CA HIS A 381 -10.26 0.62 -17.97
C HIS A 381 -10.44 0.71 -16.44
N GLY A 382 -9.49 0.20 -15.64
CA GLY A 382 -9.48 0.31 -14.18
C GLY A 382 -10.35 -0.71 -13.45
N PHE A 383 -10.89 -1.71 -14.14
CA PHE A 383 -11.61 -2.83 -13.53
C PHE A 383 -10.62 -3.89 -13.04
N ALA A 384 -10.87 -4.42 -11.85
CA ALA A 384 -10.09 -5.53 -11.31
C ALA A 384 -10.20 -6.75 -12.23
N VAL A 385 -9.06 -7.39 -12.49
CA VAL A 385 -8.98 -8.62 -13.27
C VAL A 385 -8.86 -9.79 -12.31
N PRO A 386 -9.76 -10.78 -12.36
CA PRO A 386 -9.64 -11.99 -11.57
C PRO A 386 -8.27 -12.66 -11.77
N ALA A 387 -7.68 -13.19 -10.70
CA ALA A 387 -6.41 -13.92 -10.78
C ALA A 387 -6.52 -15.17 -11.68
N ASP A 388 -7.72 -15.72 -11.79
CA ASP A 388 -8.09 -16.78 -12.71
C ASP A 388 -9.45 -16.43 -13.36
N PRO A 389 -9.52 -16.14 -14.67
CA PRO A 389 -10.79 -15.86 -15.32
C PRO A 389 -11.72 -17.08 -15.36
N TYR A 390 -11.21 -18.28 -15.05
CA TYR A 390 -11.99 -19.51 -14.98
C TYR A 390 -11.68 -20.28 -13.68
N PRO A 391 -12.58 -20.27 -12.67
CA PRO A 391 -12.44 -21.25 -11.60
C PRO A 391 -12.41 -22.64 -12.25
N ARG A 392 -11.42 -23.48 -11.89
CA ARG A 392 -11.41 -24.89 -12.26
C ARG A 392 -12.79 -25.44 -11.92
N PHE A 393 -13.65 -25.65 -12.92
CA PHE A 393 -14.72 -26.61 -12.75
C PHE A 393 -13.99 -27.90 -12.39
N ARG A 394 -14.14 -28.35 -11.13
CA ARG A 394 -13.76 -29.71 -10.76
C ARG A 394 -14.51 -30.59 -11.74
N THR A 395 -13.82 -31.05 -12.78
CA THR A 395 -14.31 -32.13 -13.62
C THR A 395 -14.51 -33.28 -12.65
N ALA A 396 -15.78 -33.64 -12.46
CA ALA A 396 -16.12 -34.89 -11.82
C ALA A 396 -15.29 -35.97 -12.53
N SER A 397 -14.55 -36.73 -11.74
CA SER A 397 -13.76 -37.87 -12.16
C SER A 397 -14.57 -38.72 -13.14
N GLY A 398 -14.17 -38.71 -14.41
CA GLY A 398 -14.72 -39.52 -15.48
C GLY A 398 -13.58 -39.95 -16.41
N SER A 399 -13.04 -41.13 -16.09
CA SER A 399 -12.37 -42.11 -16.96
C SER A 399 -11.68 -41.65 -18.26
N ASP A 400 -10.37 -41.95 -18.32
CA ASP A 400 -9.63 -42.52 -19.45
C ASP A 400 -9.68 -41.88 -20.85
N GLY A 401 -8.51 -41.41 -21.28
CA GLY A 401 -7.93 -41.78 -22.59
C GLY A 401 -8.25 -40.91 -23.82
N GLY A 402 -7.25 -40.16 -24.30
CA GLY A 402 -7.12 -39.81 -25.72
C GLY A 402 -6.59 -38.41 -26.03
N PRO A 403 -5.64 -38.25 -26.98
CA PRO A 403 -5.12 -36.93 -27.38
C PRO A 403 -6.18 -36.18 -28.18
N LEU A 404 -6.34 -34.88 -27.90
CA LEU A 404 -7.23 -33.99 -28.66
C LEU A 404 -6.96 -34.12 -30.16
N ALA A 405 -7.92 -34.75 -30.84
CA ALA A 405 -7.86 -35.10 -32.23
C ALA A 405 -7.82 -33.84 -33.11
N LYS A 406 -7.00 -33.91 -34.15
CA LYS A 406 -6.97 -33.00 -35.29
C LYS A 406 -8.38 -32.86 -35.87
N ILE A 407 -9.01 -31.70 -35.71
CA ILE A 407 -10.14 -31.32 -36.56
C ILE A 407 -9.55 -30.79 -37.87
N ARG A 408 -9.37 -31.68 -38.85
CA ARG A 408 -9.23 -31.28 -40.26
C ARG A 408 -10.62 -30.95 -40.77
N HIS A 409 -10.86 -29.70 -41.14
CA HIS A 409 -11.99 -29.37 -42.00
C HIS A 409 -11.75 -30.04 -43.36
N HIS A 410 -12.60 -31.00 -43.71
CA HIS A 410 -12.72 -31.48 -45.07
C HIS A 410 -13.59 -30.49 -45.84
N ASP A 411 -13.03 -29.96 -46.94
CA ASP A 411 -13.78 -29.28 -47.98
C ASP A 411 -14.90 -30.18 -48.49
N LEU A 412 -16.13 -29.67 -48.53
CA LEU A 412 -17.21 -30.24 -49.32
C LEU A 412 -17.46 -29.34 -50.51
N SER A 413 -16.80 -29.67 -51.61
CA SER A 413 -17.24 -29.34 -52.96
C SER A 413 -18.47 -30.18 -53.31
N ASN A 414 -19.56 -29.51 -53.65
CA ASN A 414 -20.51 -29.91 -54.69
C ASN A 414 -21.09 -28.64 -55.32
#